data_AF-B7FZW0-F1
#
_entry.id   AF-B7FZW0-F1
#
_cell.length_a   1.000
_cell.length_b   1.000
_cell.length_c   1.000
_cell.angle_alpha   90.00
_cell.angle_beta   90.00
_cell.angle_gamma   90.00
#
_symmetry.space_group_name_H-M   'P 1'
#
loop_
_entity.id
_entity.type
_entity.pdbx_description
1 polymer ?
#
loop_
_entity_poly.entity_id
_entity_poly.type
_entity_poly.pdbx_seq_one_letter_code
_entity_poly.pdbx_strand_id
1 'polypeptide(L)'
;SSRTFCIGDEDHTLGNAVRHVLIRNNSIGFAGYSVPHPSEPVVQIRVQTVAPAGSRGQQPPTATGALKTACQTLYDQCDIVLERLEELI
;
A
#
# COMPACT_ATOMS: atom_id res chain seq x y z
N SER A 1 -10.61 0.03 -10.33
CA SER A 1 -9.41 -0.45 -11.07
C SER A 1 -8.81 -1.62 -10.30
N SER A 2 -8.29 -2.68 -10.92
CA SER A 2 -7.76 -3.86 -10.21
C SER A 2 -6.45 -4.34 -10.83
N ARG A 3 -5.39 -4.48 -10.02
CA ARG A 3 -4.07 -5.01 -10.45
C ARG A 3 -3.37 -5.78 -9.33
N THR A 4 -2.49 -6.69 -9.73
CA THR A 4 -1.51 -7.34 -8.86
C THR A 4 -0.12 -6.87 -9.27
N PHE A 5 0.71 -6.51 -8.30
CA PHE A 5 2.08 -6.08 -8.48
C PHE A 5 3.01 -7.13 -7.87
N CYS A 6 4.02 -7.55 -8.61
CA CYS A 6 5.05 -8.45 -8.11
C CYS A 6 6.31 -7.63 -7.87
N ILE A 7 6.83 -7.67 -6.64
CA ILE A 7 8.06 -6.99 -6.25
C ILE A 7 9.05 -8.08 -5.86
N GLY A 8 10.19 -8.11 -6.55
CA GLY A 8 11.27 -9.04 -6.26
C GLY A 8 12.14 -8.55 -5.11
N ASP A 9 12.87 -9.48 -4.51
CA ASP A 9 13.78 -9.30 -3.37
C ASP A 9 13.09 -8.71 -2.12
N GLU A 10 11.79 -8.96 -1.98
CA GLU A 10 10.95 -8.41 -0.92
C GLU A 10 10.02 -9.48 -0.34
N ASP A 11 9.61 -9.29 0.91
CA ASP A 11 8.89 -10.29 1.70
C ASP A 11 7.69 -9.71 2.48
N HIS A 12 7.34 -10.38 3.59
CA HIS A 12 6.27 -9.97 4.50
C HIS A 12 6.46 -8.56 5.08
N THR A 13 7.69 -8.07 5.18
CA THR A 13 8.02 -6.78 5.79
C THR A 13 7.40 -5.65 4.97
N LEU A 14 7.84 -5.49 3.71
CA LEU A 14 7.28 -4.49 2.80
C LEU A 14 5.81 -4.79 2.47
N GLY A 15 5.48 -6.06 2.22
CA GLY A 15 4.13 -6.48 1.88
C GLY A 15 3.11 -6.08 2.93
N ASN A 16 3.39 -6.34 4.21
CA ASN A 16 2.49 -6.01 5.31
C ASN A 16 2.40 -4.50 5.54
N ALA A 17 3.53 -3.79 5.52
CA ALA A 17 3.56 -2.34 5.72
C ALA A 17 2.70 -1.60 4.68
N VAL A 18 2.91 -1.89 3.39
CA VAL A 18 2.16 -1.27 2.30
C VAL A 18 0.68 -1.69 2.34
N ARG A 19 0.40 -2.97 2.64
CA ARG A 19 -0.98 -3.46 2.80
C ARG A 19 -1.73 -2.71 3.92
N HIS A 20 -1.07 -2.42 5.04
CA HIS A 20 -1.67 -1.68 6.15
C HIS A 20 -2.06 -0.25 5.78
N VAL A 21 -1.24 0.44 4.99
CA VAL A 21 -1.55 1.79 4.51
C VAL A 21 -2.69 1.75 3.50
N LEU A 22 -2.68 0.79 2.57
CA LEU A 22 -3.70 0.66 1.54
C LEU A 22 -5.11 0.44 2.10
N ILE A 23 -5.28 -0.44 3.09
CA ILE A 23 -6.60 -0.74 3.67
C ILE A 23 -7.21 0.44 4.43
N ARG A 24 -6.41 1.44 4.81
CA ARG A 24 -6.90 2.66 5.49
C ARG A 24 -7.51 3.66 4.50
N ASN A 25 -7.23 3.53 3.21
CA ASN A 25 -7.71 4.44 2.19
C ASN A 25 -9.14 4.05 1.76
N ASN A 26 -10.09 4.99 1.88
CA ASN A 26 -11.51 4.80 1.52
C ASN A 26 -11.76 4.47 0.04
N SER A 27 -10.78 4.74 -0.83
CA SER A 27 -10.84 4.48 -2.26
C SER A 27 -10.37 3.06 -2.62
N ILE A 28 -9.93 2.29 -1.63
CA ILE A 28 -9.53 0.88 -1.76
C ILE A 28 -10.70 0.00 -1.29
N GLY A 29 -11.18 -0.86 -2.18
CA GLY A 29 -12.16 -1.89 -1.82
C GLY A 29 -11.50 -3.18 -1.33
N PHE A 30 -10.30 -3.48 -1.83
CA PHE A 30 -9.53 -4.64 -1.42
C PHE A 30 -8.03 -4.37 -1.56
N ALA A 31 -7.27 -4.75 -0.53
CA ALA A 31 -5.82 -4.83 -0.59
C ALA A 31 -5.31 -6.04 0.21
N GLY A 32 -4.40 -6.80 -0.39
CA GLY A 32 -3.79 -7.98 0.21
C GLY A 32 -2.39 -8.21 -0.35
N TYR A 33 -1.58 -8.96 0.38
CA TYR A 33 -0.28 -9.42 -0.11
C TYR A 33 -0.13 -10.92 0.11
N SER A 34 0.69 -11.56 -0.71
CA SER A 34 1.05 -12.97 -0.58
C SER A 34 2.48 -13.20 -1.03
N VAL A 35 3.20 -14.07 -0.32
CA VAL A 35 4.48 -14.63 -0.76
C VAL A 35 4.18 -16.03 -1.30
N PRO A 36 4.29 -16.27 -2.62
CA PRO A 36 3.83 -17.51 -3.23
C PRO A 36 4.64 -18.72 -2.76
N HIS A 37 5.94 -18.54 -2.52
CA HIS A 37 6.82 -19.59 -2.02
C HIS A 37 7.93 -19.02 -1.12
N PRO A 38 8.23 -19.59 0.06
CA PRO A 38 9.24 -19.04 0.99
C PRO A 38 10.67 -18.98 0.43
N SER A 39 11.01 -19.84 -0.53
CA SER A 39 12.35 -19.85 -1.16
C SER A 39 12.50 -18.84 -2.30
N GLU A 40 11.42 -18.20 -2.74
CA GLU A 40 11.44 -17.16 -3.77
C GLU A 40 11.10 -15.82 -3.11
N PRO A 41 12.05 -14.89 -2.98
CA PRO A 41 11.81 -13.61 -2.33
C PRO A 41 11.02 -12.69 -3.28
N VAL A 42 9.75 -13.03 -3.51
CA VAL A 42 8.83 -12.25 -4.35
C VAL A 42 7.55 -12.02 -3.57
N VAL A 43 7.22 -10.75 -3.34
CA VAL A 43 5.93 -10.38 -2.74
C VAL A 43 4.96 -9.96 -3.82
N GLN A 44 3.74 -10.51 -3.77
CA GLN A 44 2.64 -10.13 -4.66
C GLN A 44 1.65 -9.27 -3.90
N ILE A 45 1.44 -8.03 -4.34
CA ILE A 45 0.49 -7.07 -3.74
C ILE A 45 -0.70 -6.91 -4.67
N ARG A 46 -1.89 -7.28 -4.23
CA ARG A 46 -3.13 -7.11 -4.98
C ARG A 46 -3.91 -5.90 -4.48
N VAL A 47 -4.25 -5.00 -5.40
CA VAL A 47 -4.96 -3.74 -5.11
C VAL A 47 -6.20 -3.64 -5.99
N GLN A 48 -7.34 -3.41 -5.36
CA GLN A 48 -8.61 -3.14 -6.05
C GLN A 48 -9.20 -1.83 -5.52
N THR A 49 -9.33 -0.86 -6.42
CA THR A 49 -9.89 0.45 -6.14
C THR A 49 -11.38 0.48 -6.46
N VAL A 50 -12.15 1.09 -5.58
CA VAL A 50 -13.59 1.33 -5.71
C VAL A 50 -13.85 2.83 -5.86
N ALA A 51 -15.01 3.18 -6.41
CA ALA A 51 -15.40 4.58 -6.43
C ALA A 51 -15.60 5.07 -4.99
N PRO A 52 -15.01 6.21 -4.59
CA PRO A 52 -15.20 6.74 -3.25
C PRO A 52 -16.68 7.04 -3.02
N ALA A 53 -17.18 6.62 -1.85
CA ALA A 53 -18.57 6.82 -1.46
C ALA A 53 -18.88 8.32 -1.40
N GLY A 54 -19.66 8.82 -2.37
CA GLY A 54 -20.07 10.22 -2.45
C GLY A 54 -19.61 10.96 -3.71
N SER A 55 -18.62 10.44 -4.45
CA SER A 55 -18.14 11.09 -5.67
C SER A 55 -18.97 10.66 -6.88
N ARG A 56 -20.13 11.30 -7.07
CA ARG A 56 -20.91 11.15 -8.31
C ARG A 56 -20.12 11.74 -9.49
N GLY A 57 -19.53 10.89 -10.32
CA GLY A 57 -18.88 11.28 -11.57
C GLY A 57 -17.35 11.40 -11.52
N GLN A 58 -16.71 11.14 -10.38
CA GLN A 58 -15.25 11.12 -10.29
C GLN A 58 -14.72 9.69 -10.49
N GLN A 59 -13.81 9.50 -11.44
CA GLN A 59 -13.24 8.19 -11.71
C GLN A 59 -12.43 7.68 -10.49
N PRO A 60 -12.55 6.39 -10.14
CA PRO A 60 -11.75 5.82 -9.05
C PRO A 60 -10.26 5.92 -9.39
N PRO A 61 -9.38 6.11 -8.39
CA PRO A 61 -7.95 6.12 -8.62
C PRO A 61 -7.50 4.82 -9.29
N THR A 62 -6.47 4.90 -10.13
CA THR A 62 -5.87 3.70 -10.70
C THR A 62 -5.19 2.89 -9.60
N ALA A 63 -5.15 1.56 -9.74
CA ALA A 63 -4.47 0.71 -8.76
C ALA A 63 -3.00 1.10 -8.57
N THR A 64 -2.33 1.52 -9.65
CA THR A 64 -0.94 2.02 -9.62
C THR A 64 -0.84 3.35 -8.89
N GLY A 65 -1.76 4.29 -9.14
CA GLY A 65 -1.80 5.57 -8.43
C GLY A 65 -2.02 5.37 -6.93
N ALA A 66 -2.97 4.51 -6.56
CA ALA A 66 -3.24 4.20 -5.16
C ALA A 66 -2.04 3.54 -4.46
N LEU A 67 -1.32 2.63 -5.14
CA LEU A 67 -0.10 2.03 -4.61
C LEU A 67 1.00 3.08 -4.43
N LYS A 68 1.22 3.97 -5.40
CA LYS A 68 2.20 5.05 -5.29
C LYS A 68 1.89 5.98 -4.11
N THR A 69 0.62 6.36 -3.95
CA THR A 69 0.17 7.15 -2.79
C THR A 69 0.43 6.41 -1.48
N ALA A 70 0.15 5.11 -1.41
CA ALA A 70 0.42 4.32 -0.21
C ALA A 70 1.93 4.28 0.14
N CYS A 71 2.81 4.13 -0.85
CA CYS A 71 4.25 4.20 -0.62
C CYS A 71 4.69 5.57 -0.11
N GLN A 72 4.14 6.66 -0.66
CA GLN A 72 4.45 8.01 -0.17
C GLN A 72 3.99 8.19 1.28
N THR A 73 2.76 7.78 1.61
CA THR A 73 2.26 7.85 2.99
C THR A 73 3.11 7.02 3.95
N LEU A 74 3.62 5.86 3.54
CA LEU A 74 4.52 5.06 4.37
C LEU A 74 5.86 5.78 4.63
N TYR A 75 6.40 6.44 3.60
CA TYR A 75 7.60 7.26 3.73
C TYR A 75 7.39 8.42 4.72
N ASP A 76 6.31 9.18 4.56
CA ASP A 76 5.97 10.30 5.44
C ASP A 76 5.76 9.83 6.91
N GLN A 77 5.22 8.63 7.11
CA GLN A 77 5.08 8.03 8.44
C GLN A 77 6.44 7.72 9.08
N CYS A 78 7.40 7.23 8.31
CA CYS A 78 8.75 6.98 8.82
C CYS A 78 9.45 8.28 9.24
N ASP A 79 9.29 9.36 8.47
CA ASP A 79 9.85 10.68 8.80
C ASP A 79 9.29 11.19 10.13
N ILE A 80 7.97 11.10 10.33
CA ILE A 80 7.32 11.49 11.59
C ILE A 80 7.86 10.65 12.75
N VAL A 81 8.00 9.34 12.58
CA VAL A 81 8.51 8.45 13.64
C VAL A 81 9.94 8.84 14.04
N LEU A 82 10.79 9.17 13.06
CA LEU A 82 12.15 9.60 13.31
C LEU A 82 12.20 10.93 14.07
N GLU A 83 11.48 11.95 13.59
CA GLU A 83 11.43 13.27 14.22
C GLU A 83 11.00 13.16 15.69
N ARG A 84 9.97 12.36 15.99
CA ARG A 84 9.49 12.16 17.37
C ARG A 84 10.47 11.44 18.26
N LEU A 85 11.29 10.55 17.70
CA LEU A 85 12.34 9.89 18.47
C LEU A 85 13.48 10.86 18.79
N GLU A 86 13.84 11.72 17.85
CA GLU A 86 14.88 12.75 18.02
C GLU A 86 14.47 13.82 19.04
N GLU A 87 13.17 14.18 19.14
CA GLU A 87 12.66 15.09 20.19
C GLU A 87 12.83 14.54 21.61
N LEU A 88 12.99 13.22 21.78
CA LEU A 88 13.11 12.56 23.08
C LEU A 88 14.55 12.37 23.56
N ILE A 89 15.53 12.59 22.68
CA ILE A 89 16.97 12.40 22.93
C ILE A 89 17.62 13.76 23.19
#